data_AF-A0A2V6S0H5-F1
#
_entry.id   AF-A0A2V6S0H5-F1
#
_cell.length_a   1.000
_cell.length_b   1.000
_cell.length_c   1.000
_cell.angle_alpha   90.00
_cell.angle_beta   90.00
_cell.angle_gamma   90.00
#
_symmetry.space_group_name_H-M   'P 1'
#
loop_
_entity.id
_entity.type
_entity.pdbx_description
1 polymer ?
#
loop_
_entity_poly.entity_id
_entity_poly.type
_entity_poly.pdbx_seq_one_letter_code
_entity_poly.pdbx_strand_id
1 'polypeptide(L)'
;MRFTQGHHLRHWAHGGPTTLSNLTLLCHRHHRAVHEEGYQVARLPDGTLQFRRPNGHPLPEVPPPAKVPADPIKALHESHDTQGLHITARTGCPSWLGEGLNVGWAIDVLHPLAQGARPCPPSEHGPAAAGPSAIALGAGPPPILE
;
A
#
# COMPACT_ATOMS: atom_id res chain seq x y z
N MET A 1 -3.45 6.62 -28.13
CA MET A 1 -2.88 7.28 -26.95
C MET A 1 -4.00 7.91 -26.13
N ARG A 2 -4.56 7.20 -25.13
CA ARG A 2 -5.69 7.71 -24.31
C ARG A 2 -5.24 8.41 -23.02
N PHE A 3 -3.98 8.21 -22.60
CA PHE A 3 -3.49 8.63 -21.28
C PHE A 3 -2.29 9.58 -21.33
N THR A 4 -1.90 10.07 -22.51
CA THR A 4 -0.74 10.94 -22.69
C THR A 4 -1.13 12.29 -23.28
N GLN A 5 -0.43 13.33 -22.87
CA GLN A 5 -0.58 14.72 -23.30
C GLN A 5 0.77 15.22 -23.81
N GLY A 6 0.75 16.05 -24.87
CA GLY A 6 1.96 16.72 -25.35
C GLY A 6 2.34 17.85 -24.40
N HIS A 7 3.58 17.82 -23.91
CA HIS A 7 4.17 18.84 -23.07
C HIS A 7 5.29 19.54 -23.84
N HIS A 8 5.28 20.88 -23.88
CA HIS A 8 6.34 21.67 -24.49
C HIS A 8 7.56 21.78 -23.56
N LEU A 9 8.73 21.31 -23.99
CA LEU A 9 10.00 21.40 -23.25
C LEU A 9 10.42 22.85 -22.99
N ARG A 10 10.44 23.67 -24.06
CA ARG A 10 10.36 25.13 -23.91
C ARG A 10 8.89 25.49 -23.90
N HIS A 11 8.40 25.97 -22.77
CA HIS A 11 6.99 26.29 -22.57
C HIS A 11 6.43 27.18 -23.68
N TRP A 12 5.20 26.89 -24.14
CA TRP A 12 4.54 27.65 -25.20
C TRP A 12 4.41 29.15 -24.85
N ALA A 13 4.03 29.47 -23.60
CA ALA A 13 3.93 30.87 -23.14
C ALA A 13 5.28 31.62 -23.11
N HIS A 14 6.40 30.91 -23.25
CA HIS A 14 7.75 31.48 -23.38
C HIS A 14 8.26 31.40 -24.83
N GLY A 15 7.36 31.34 -25.81
CA GLY A 15 7.68 31.28 -27.23
C GLY A 15 8.17 29.91 -27.70
N GLY A 16 7.85 28.83 -26.97
CA GLY A 16 8.11 27.44 -27.40
C GLY A 16 7.37 27.08 -28.70
N PRO A 17 8.06 26.61 -29.76
CA PRO A 17 7.40 26.22 -30.99
C PRO A 17 6.63 24.90 -30.79
N THR A 18 5.55 24.71 -31.54
CA THR A 18 4.82 23.43 -31.59
C THR A 18 5.49 22.54 -32.64
N THR A 19 6.59 21.89 -32.26
CA THR A 19 7.34 20.93 -33.09
C THR A 19 7.57 19.64 -32.32
N LEU A 20 7.74 18.51 -33.02
CA LEU A 20 8.07 17.23 -32.37
C LEU A 20 9.36 17.32 -31.52
N SER A 21 10.32 18.13 -31.95
CA SER A 21 11.57 18.35 -31.20
C SER A 21 11.38 19.08 -29.87
N ASN A 22 10.35 19.93 -29.76
CA ASN A 22 10.02 20.68 -28.55
C ASN A 22 8.91 20.00 -27.71
N LEU A 23 8.41 18.83 -28.12
CA LEU A 23 7.36 18.12 -27.40
C LEU A 23 7.90 16.83 -26.76
N THR A 24 7.25 16.46 -25.65
CA THR A 24 7.33 15.13 -25.06
C THR A 24 5.94 14.66 -24.63
N LEU A 25 5.74 13.36 -24.47
CA LEU A 25 4.48 12.79 -23.99
C LEU A 25 4.58 12.51 -22.49
N LEU A 26 3.66 13.10 -21.72
CA LEU A 26 3.52 12.84 -20.28
C LEU A 26 2.10 12.40 -19.98
N CYS A 27 1.91 11.57 -18.95
CA CYS A 27 0.57 11.32 -18.43
C CYS A 27 0.05 12.54 -17.68
N HIS A 28 -1.27 12.63 -17.46
CA HIS A 28 -1.89 13.78 -16.76
C HIS A 28 -1.21 14.12 -15.43
N ARG A 29 -0.89 13.11 -14.60
CA ARG A 29 -0.21 13.30 -13.31
C ARG A 29 1.17 13.94 -13.47
N HIS A 30 1.97 13.46 -14.41
CA HIS A 30 3.32 13.96 -14.65
C HIS A 30 3.31 15.29 -15.39
N HIS A 31 2.33 15.52 -16.27
CA HIS A 31 2.14 16.80 -16.94
C HIS A 31 1.83 17.91 -15.93
N ARG A 32 0.93 17.63 -14.96
CA ARG A 32 0.70 18.54 -13.84
C ARG A 32 1.95 18.76 -12.99
N ALA A 33 2.71 17.70 -12.71
CA ALA A 33 3.92 17.81 -11.89
C ALA A 33 4.96 18.77 -12.50
N VAL A 34 5.14 18.75 -13.82
CA VAL A 34 6.07 19.66 -14.51
C VAL A 34 5.54 21.09 -14.67
N HIS A 35 4.22 21.29 -14.66
CA HIS A 35 3.63 22.63 -14.72
C HIS A 35 3.49 23.31 -13.36
N GLU A 36 3.14 22.54 -12.32
CA GLU A 36 2.64 23.10 -11.06
C GLU A 36 3.49 22.70 -9.85
N GLU A 37 4.20 21.56 -9.90
CA GLU A 37 4.89 21.00 -8.72
C GLU A 37 6.40 21.23 -8.75
N GLY A 38 6.90 22.02 -9.71
CA GLY A 38 8.31 22.41 -9.81
C GLY A 38 9.24 21.35 -10.39
N TYR A 39 8.72 20.24 -10.90
CA TYR A 39 9.51 19.28 -11.66
C TYR A 39 9.94 19.88 -13.00
N GLN A 40 11.14 19.53 -13.45
CA GLN A 40 11.68 20.04 -14.70
C GLN A 40 11.97 18.87 -15.64
N VAL A 41 11.84 19.11 -16.94
CA VAL A 41 12.19 18.15 -17.99
C VAL A 41 13.00 18.87 -19.07
N ALA A 42 14.10 18.26 -19.48
CA ALA A 42 14.95 18.76 -20.56
C ALA A 42 15.35 17.61 -21.48
N ARG A 43 15.56 17.92 -22.77
CA ARG A 43 16.15 16.98 -23.72
C ARG A 43 17.66 17.21 -23.78
N LEU A 44 18.43 16.16 -23.54
CA LEU A 44 19.90 16.18 -23.60
C LEU A 44 20.39 16.10 -25.06
N PRO A 45 21.68 16.39 -25.33
CA PRO A 45 22.24 16.34 -26.68
C PRO A 45 22.14 14.97 -27.37
N ASP A 46 22.11 13.89 -26.60
CA ASP A 46 21.91 12.51 -27.08
C ASP A 46 20.43 12.18 -27.37
N GLY A 47 19.52 13.14 -27.16
CA GLY A 47 18.08 13.01 -27.38
C GLY A 47 17.31 12.44 -26.19
N THR A 48 17.98 11.98 -25.13
CA THR A 48 17.33 11.46 -23.92
C THR A 48 16.62 12.57 -23.13
N LEU A 49 15.61 12.21 -22.35
CA LEU A 49 14.93 13.14 -21.45
C LEU A 49 15.51 13.03 -20.05
N GLN A 50 15.95 14.15 -19.49
CA GLN A 50 16.36 14.27 -18.11
C GLN A 50 15.25 14.96 -17.31
N PHE A 51 14.77 14.28 -16.28
CA PHE A 51 13.86 14.86 -15.30
C PHE A 51 14.64 15.35 -14.08
N ARG A 52 14.23 16.46 -13.50
CA ARG A 52 14.76 16.97 -12.23
C ARG A 52 13.62 17.18 -11.25
N ARG A 53 13.90 16.86 -10.00
CA ARG A 53 13.04 17.13 -8.85
C ARG A 53 12.95 18.65 -8.62
N PRO A 54 11.99 19.13 -7.81
CA PRO A 54 11.87 20.54 -7.47
C PRO A 54 13.12 21.14 -6.79
N ASN A 55 13.92 20.29 -6.14
CA ASN A 55 15.21 20.67 -5.55
C ASN A 55 16.39 20.65 -6.54
N GLY A 56 16.12 20.50 -7.85
CA GLY A 56 17.12 20.50 -8.92
C GLY A 56 17.89 19.18 -9.11
N HIS A 57 17.75 18.21 -8.21
CA HIS A 57 18.41 16.91 -8.33
C HIS A 57 17.84 16.10 -9.50
N PRO A 58 18.69 15.48 -10.33
CA PRO A 58 18.25 14.55 -11.36
C PRO A 58 17.40 13.42 -10.78
N LEU A 59 16.29 13.12 -11.43
CA LEU A 59 15.53 11.89 -11.18
C LEU A 59 16.28 10.75 -11.90
N PRO A 60 16.71 9.69 -11.19
CA PRO A 60 17.34 8.57 -11.86
C PRO A 60 16.31 7.87 -12.76
N GLU A 61 16.76 7.38 -13.91
CA GLU A 61 15.92 6.60 -14.83
C GLU A 61 15.36 5.34 -14.14
N VAL A 62 16.22 4.69 -13.35
CA VAL A 62 15.87 3.57 -12.48
C VAL A 62 16.32 3.92 -11.07
N PRO A 63 15.41 4.01 -10.09
CA PRO A 63 15.80 4.15 -8.69
C PRO A 63 16.77 3.02 -8.31
N PRO A 64 17.86 3.30 -7.59
CA PRO A 64 18.74 2.24 -7.14
C PRO A 64 17.94 1.25 -6.27
N PRO A 65 18.16 -0.06 -6.44
CA PRO A 65 17.48 -1.04 -5.60
C PRO A 65 17.82 -0.76 -4.14
N ALA A 66 16.84 -0.99 -3.26
CA ALA A 66 17.09 -0.92 -1.83
C ALA A 66 18.19 -1.93 -1.46
N LYS A 67 19.04 -1.56 -0.50
CA LYS A 67 20.02 -2.51 0.05
C LYS A 67 19.24 -3.58 0.82
N VAL A 68 19.29 -4.81 0.34
CA VAL A 68 18.68 -5.96 1.00
C VAL A 68 19.78 -6.68 1.80
N PRO A 69 19.57 -6.96 3.11
CA PRO A 69 20.51 -7.76 3.89
C PRO A 69 20.77 -9.13 3.25
N ALA A 70 21.91 -9.75 3.55
CA ALA A 70 22.26 -11.07 3.03
C ALA A 70 21.22 -12.14 3.40
N ASP A 71 20.63 -12.01 4.59
CA ASP A 71 19.47 -12.78 5.05
C ASP A 71 18.30 -11.82 5.34
N PRO A 72 17.45 -11.52 4.34
CA PRO A 72 16.37 -10.56 4.50
C PRO A 72 15.26 -11.06 5.43
N ILE A 73 15.04 -12.37 5.51
CA ILE A 73 13.99 -12.96 6.35
C ILE A 73 14.37 -12.82 7.81
N LYS A 74 15.62 -13.15 8.16
CA LYS A 74 16.13 -12.97 9.52
C LYS A 74 16.11 -11.50 9.94
N ALA A 75 16.60 -10.60 9.10
CA ALA A 75 16.60 -9.17 9.39
C ALA A 75 15.18 -8.61 9.60
N LEU A 76 14.20 -9.11 8.85
CA LEU A 76 12.80 -8.75 9.01
C LEU A 76 12.24 -9.25 10.35
N HIS A 77 12.49 -10.52 10.72
CA HIS A 77 12.06 -11.06 12.01
C HIS A 77 12.67 -10.29 13.18
N GLU A 78 13.97 -10.00 13.15
CA GLU A 78 14.64 -9.19 14.18
C GLU A 78 14.04 -7.79 14.30
N SER A 79 13.74 -7.14 13.16
CA SER A 79 13.06 -5.84 13.15
C SER A 79 11.65 -5.92 13.75
N HIS A 80 10.88 -6.97 13.45
CA HIS A 80 9.56 -7.17 14.02
C HIS A 80 9.64 -7.42 15.53
N ASP A 81 10.54 -8.28 15.99
CA ASP A 81 10.73 -8.59 17.41
C ASP A 81 11.14 -7.34 18.20
N THR A 82 12.04 -6.52 17.65
CA THR A 82 12.46 -5.24 18.27
C THR A 82 11.29 -4.26 18.40
N GLN A 83 10.31 -4.33 17.49
CA GLN A 83 9.09 -3.53 17.51
C GLN A 83 7.94 -4.18 18.29
N GLY A 84 8.14 -5.37 18.87
CA GLY A 84 7.09 -6.14 19.55
C GLY A 84 5.99 -6.65 18.60
N LEU A 85 6.30 -6.75 17.30
CA LEU A 85 5.36 -7.20 16.27
C LEU A 85 5.39 -8.72 16.15
N HIS A 86 4.53 -9.40 16.91
CA HIS A 86 4.37 -10.85 16.81
C HIS A 86 3.43 -11.25 15.66
N ILE A 87 3.97 -11.26 14.43
CA ILE A 87 3.22 -11.63 13.23
C ILE A 87 3.13 -13.15 13.12
N THR A 88 1.94 -13.70 13.35
CA THR A 88 1.63 -15.12 13.15
C THR A 88 0.79 -15.34 11.90
N ALA A 89 0.59 -16.62 11.52
CA ALA A 89 -0.35 -16.99 10.46
C ALA A 89 -1.80 -16.52 10.72
N ARG A 90 -2.13 -16.18 11.98
CA ARG A 90 -3.44 -15.66 12.39
C ARG A 90 -3.54 -14.14 12.37
N THR A 91 -2.46 -13.40 12.12
CA THR A 91 -2.48 -11.92 12.14
C THR A 91 -3.49 -11.34 11.15
N GLY A 92 -3.62 -11.95 9.97
CA GLY A 92 -4.63 -11.59 8.98
C GLY A 92 -5.99 -12.26 9.17
N CYS A 93 -6.12 -13.17 10.15
CA CYS A 93 -7.39 -13.81 10.45
C CYS A 93 -8.20 -12.91 11.37
N PRO A 94 -9.37 -12.41 10.95
CA PRO A 94 -10.23 -11.69 11.85
C PRO A 94 -10.67 -12.61 13.00
N SER A 95 -10.96 -12.01 14.15
CA SER A 95 -11.66 -12.71 15.24
C SER A 95 -13.14 -12.94 14.93
N TRP A 96 -13.65 -12.34 13.86
CA TRP A 96 -15.02 -12.50 13.37
C TRP A 96 -15.28 -13.94 12.91
N LEU A 97 -16.27 -14.59 13.49
CA LEU A 97 -16.68 -15.97 13.19
C LEU A 97 -17.98 -16.03 12.37
N GLY A 98 -18.47 -14.90 11.88
CA GLY A 98 -19.69 -14.80 11.07
C GLY A 98 -20.89 -14.22 11.83
N GLU A 99 -20.71 -13.73 13.05
CA GLU A 99 -21.72 -13.01 13.81
C GLU A 99 -22.22 -11.75 13.07
N GLY A 100 -23.47 -11.35 13.33
CA GLY A 100 -23.99 -10.10 12.76
C GLY A 100 -23.22 -8.88 13.27
N LEU A 101 -22.95 -7.91 12.39
CA LEU A 101 -22.34 -6.63 12.79
C LEU A 101 -23.23 -5.93 13.83
N ASN A 102 -22.67 -5.61 14.99
CA ASN A 102 -23.36 -4.76 15.97
C ASN A 102 -23.37 -3.31 15.47
N VAL A 103 -24.45 -2.95 14.78
CA VAL A 103 -24.61 -1.62 14.17
C VAL A 103 -24.65 -0.51 15.23
N GLY A 104 -25.24 -0.77 16.40
CA GLY A 104 -25.28 0.18 17.51
C GLY A 104 -23.88 0.51 18.03
N TRP A 105 -23.08 -0.52 18.34
CA TRP A 105 -21.69 -0.33 18.77
C TRP A 105 -20.83 0.35 17.69
N ALA A 106 -21.00 -0.04 16.42
CA ALA A 106 -20.26 0.58 15.32
C ALA A 106 -20.57 2.07 15.17
N ILE A 107 -21.83 2.48 15.33
CA ILE A 107 -22.20 3.91 15.38
C ILE A 107 -21.55 4.58 16.59
N ASP A 108 -21.62 3.96 17.77
CA ASP A 108 -21.08 4.55 19.01
C ASP A 108 -19.56 4.76 18.98
N VAL A 109 -18.80 3.89 18.32
CA VAL A 109 -17.32 3.99 18.29
C VAL A 109 -16.76 4.69 17.05
N LEU A 110 -17.43 4.61 15.90
CA LEU A 110 -16.91 5.13 14.63
C LEU A 110 -17.56 6.44 14.19
N HIS A 111 -18.76 6.77 14.69
CA HIS A 111 -19.45 7.98 14.26
C HIS A 111 -18.82 9.22 14.92
N PRO A 112 -18.41 10.25 14.15
CA PRO A 112 -17.76 11.44 14.71
C PRO A 112 -18.57 12.17 15.79
N LEU A 113 -19.91 12.03 15.77
CA LEU A 113 -20.82 12.65 16.75
C LEU A 113 -21.13 11.77 17.97
N ALA A 114 -20.58 10.55 18.06
CA ALA A 114 -20.86 9.64 19.18
C ALA A 114 -20.07 9.98 20.46
N GLN A 115 -19.23 11.01 20.44
CA GLN A 115 -18.48 11.48 21.60
C GLN A 115 -19.43 12.02 22.69
N GLY A 116 -19.73 11.19 23.69
CA GLY A 116 -20.53 11.58 24.86
C GLY A 116 -21.40 10.47 25.44
N ALA A 117 -21.72 9.42 24.68
CA ALA A 117 -22.40 8.23 25.20
C ALA A 117 -21.35 7.22 25.67
N ARG A 118 -21.42 6.76 26.93
CA ARG A 118 -20.61 5.62 27.37
C ARG A 118 -21.05 4.42 26.52
N PRO A 119 -20.13 3.72 25.81
CA PRO A 119 -20.52 2.55 25.04
C PRO A 119 -21.14 1.53 26.00
N CYS A 120 -22.34 1.07 25.67
CA CYS A 120 -22.95 -0.06 26.37
C CYS A 120 -22.04 -1.27 26.15
N PRO A 121 -21.58 -1.97 27.21
CA PRO A 121 -20.80 -3.18 27.01
C PRO A 121 -21.65 -4.17 26.19
N PRO A 122 -21.02 -4.97 25.32
CA PRO A 122 -21.75 -6.00 24.57
C PRO A 122 -22.49 -6.89 25.56
N SER A 123 -23.80 -7.05 25.36
CA SER A 123 -24.59 -8.01 26.12
C SER A 123 -24.00 -9.40 25.86
N GLU A 124 -23.42 -10.02 26.88
CA GLU A 124 -23.41 -11.48 26.94
C GLU A 124 -24.89 -11.95 26.85
N HIS A 125 -25.17 -13.17 26.40
CA HIS A 125 -26.51 -13.75 26.12
C HIS A 125 -26.95 -13.76 24.64
N GLY A 126 -26.36 -14.70 23.88
CA GLY A 126 -27.07 -15.56 22.95
C GLY A 126 -26.75 -17.02 23.33
N PRO A 127 -27.66 -18.01 23.14
CA PRO A 127 -27.56 -19.30 23.81
C PRO A 127 -26.28 -20.05 23.40
N ALA A 128 -25.67 -20.73 24.35
CA ALA A 128 -24.62 -21.70 24.09
C ALA A 128 -25.18 -22.77 23.14
N ALA A 129 -24.80 -22.70 21.87
CA ALA A 129 -24.96 -23.83 20.97
C ALA A 129 -24.08 -24.95 21.51
N ALA A 130 -24.72 -26.01 22.01
CA ALA A 130 -24.04 -27.24 22.36
C ALA A 130 -23.26 -27.73 21.13
N GLY A 131 -21.93 -27.65 21.19
CA GLY A 131 -21.07 -28.28 20.20
C GLY A 131 -21.20 -29.81 20.30
N PRO A 132 -21.18 -30.55 19.18
CA PRO A 132 -21.16 -32.00 19.24
C PRO A 132 -19.87 -32.48 19.95
N SER A 133 -20.02 -33.51 20.77
CA SER A 133 -18.96 -34.20 21.51
C SER A 133 -17.71 -34.44 20.66
N ALA A 134 -16.56 -34.28 21.32
CA ALA A 134 -15.24 -34.63 20.79
C ALA A 134 -15.25 -36.02 20.14
N ILE A 135 -14.98 -36.07 18.84
CA ILE A 135 -14.60 -37.29 18.15
C ILE A 135 -13.15 -37.58 18.57
N ALA A 136 -12.95 -38.70 19.26
CA ALA A 136 -11.63 -39.21 19.57
C ALA A 136 -10.85 -39.45 18.26
N LEU A 137 -9.73 -38.76 18.09
CA LEU A 137 -8.75 -39.07 17.06
C LEU A 137 -8.17 -40.44 17.38
N GLY A 138 -8.57 -41.45 16.61
CA GLY A 138 -8.01 -42.79 16.65
C GLY A 138 -6.50 -42.75 16.35
N ALA A 139 -5.79 -43.67 17.00
CA ALA A 139 -4.36 -43.91 16.84
C ALA A 139 -3.97 -44.05 15.36
N GLY A 140 -2.86 -43.42 14.98
CA GLY A 140 -2.25 -43.60 13.66
C GLY A 140 -1.81 -45.05 13.43
N PRO A 141 -1.73 -45.50 12.17
CA PRO A 141 -1.28 -46.85 11.83
C PRO A 141 0.20 -47.04 12.18
N PRO A 142 0.64 -48.27 12.52
CA PRO A 142 2.04 -48.54 12.82
C PRO A 142 2.93 -48.43 11.57
N PRO A 143 4.24 -48.21 11.74
CA PRO A 143 5.18 -48.14 10.63
C PRO A 143 5.32 -49.50 9.94
N ILE A 144 5.41 -49.48 8.61
CA ILE A 144 5.76 -50.66 7.81
C ILE A 144 7.28 -50.82 7.85
N LEU A 145 7.73 -51.98 8.31
CA LEU A 145 9.10 -52.46 8.16
C LEU A 145 9.26 -53.08 6.76
N GLU A 146 10.07 -52.45 5.90
CA GLU A 146 11.18 -53.04 5.13
C GLU A 146 11.97 -51.92 4.44
#